data_AF-A0A1A2XZM2-F1
#
_entry.id   AF-A0A1A2XZM2-F1
#
_cell.length_a   1.000
_cell.length_b   1.000
_cell.length_c   1.000
_cell.angle_alpha   90.00
_cell.angle_beta   90.00
_cell.angle_gamma   90.00
#
_symmetry.space_group_name_H-M   'P 1'
#
loop_
_entity.id
_entity.type
_entity.pdbx_description
1 polymer ?
#
loop_
_entity_poly.entity_id
_entity_poly.type
_entity_poly.pdbx_seq_one_letter_code
_entity_poly.pdbx_strand_id
1 'polypeptide(L)'
;MRTRVIDVVAVVAAIASAALTLLPWVDVSPLGLPIRWNGLGIYIGEHGDHYGGLFTGLVNGTPGWVVLIASIAAGGALLGASRVRVLGFVACGCAVVAFLSAVLCLAYPAVLAGDAKNELGISVVPDRQVLNSWALIAEAASTGVLVVCATLIVAKRKRAVSEPSTPQVNRQS
;
A
#
# COMPACT_ATOMS: atom_id res chain seq x y z
N MET A 1 23.64 -13.07 0.71
CA MET A 1 22.80 -13.17 -0.51
C MET A 1 21.31 -13.06 -0.20
N ARG A 2 20.73 -13.90 0.68
CA ARG A 2 19.27 -13.95 0.94
C ARG A 2 18.63 -12.64 1.43
N THR A 3 19.38 -11.75 2.11
CA THR A 3 18.88 -10.43 2.54
C THR A 3 18.72 -9.45 1.38
N ARG A 4 19.70 -9.41 0.45
CA ARG A 4 19.62 -8.57 -0.75
C ARG A 4 18.42 -8.92 -1.63
N VAL A 5 18.07 -10.20 -1.73
CA VAL A 5 16.88 -10.63 -2.49
C VAL A 5 15.60 -10.08 -1.84
N ILE A 6 15.50 -10.14 -0.52
CA ILE A 6 14.34 -9.59 0.21
C ILE A 6 14.26 -8.08 0.02
N ASP A 7 15.39 -7.36 0.09
CA ASP A 7 15.44 -5.91 -0.13
C ASP A 7 14.98 -5.53 -1.54
N VAL A 8 15.47 -6.24 -2.57
CA VAL A 8 15.05 -6.01 -3.97
C VAL A 8 13.56 -6.28 -4.16
N VAL A 9 13.05 -7.40 -3.65
CA VAL A 9 11.62 -7.74 -3.74
C VAL A 9 10.77 -6.69 -3.02
N ALA A 10 11.21 -6.21 -1.85
CA ALA A 10 10.52 -5.16 -1.13
C ALA A 10 10.49 -3.84 -1.91
N VAL A 11 11.60 -3.43 -2.52
CA VAL A 11 11.64 -2.21 -3.33
C VAL A 11 10.71 -2.33 -4.54
N VAL A 12 10.73 -3.48 -5.24
CA VAL A 12 9.83 -3.73 -6.37
C VAL A 12 8.37 -3.69 -5.93
N ALA A 13 8.04 -4.29 -4.78
CA ALA A 13 6.68 -4.26 -4.24
C ALA A 13 6.25 -2.84 -3.82
N ALA A 14 7.16 -2.03 -3.27
CA ALA A 14 6.88 -0.63 -2.94
C ALA A 14 6.63 0.22 -4.19
N ILE A 15 7.44 0.02 -5.25
CA ILE A 15 7.24 0.70 -6.54
C ILE A 15 5.93 0.26 -7.19
N ALA A 16 5.63 -1.05 -7.17
CA ALA A 16 4.39 -1.58 -7.71
C ALA A 16 3.18 -0.99 -6.97
N SER A 17 3.19 -0.97 -5.63
CA SER A 17 2.16 -0.33 -4.81
C SER A 17 2.01 1.16 -5.16
N ALA A 18 3.11 1.91 -5.27
CA ALA A 18 3.06 3.31 -5.68
C ALA A 18 2.41 3.49 -7.06
N ALA A 19 2.77 2.66 -8.03
CA ALA A 19 2.17 2.70 -9.37
C ALA A 19 0.68 2.30 -9.36
N LEU A 20 0.29 1.33 -8.54
CA LEU A 20 -1.08 0.87 -8.41
C LEU A 20 -2.00 1.93 -7.78
N THR A 21 -1.48 2.81 -6.91
CA THR A 21 -2.25 3.97 -6.43
C THR A 21 -2.59 4.98 -7.53
N LEU A 22 -1.86 4.97 -8.65
CA LEU A 22 -2.13 5.83 -9.82
C LEU A 22 -3.17 5.23 -10.77
N LEU A 23 -3.46 3.94 -10.67
CA LEU A 23 -4.52 3.31 -11.46
C LEU A 23 -5.90 3.75 -10.99
N PRO A 24 -6.93 3.70 -11.86
CA PRO A 24 -8.31 3.97 -11.45
C PRO A 24 -8.75 2.95 -10.40
N TRP A 25 -8.99 3.42 -9.18
CA TRP A 25 -9.55 2.61 -8.09
C TRP A 25 -11.08 2.64 -8.16
N VAL A 26 -11.62 3.76 -8.63
CA VAL A 26 -13.03 3.96 -8.83
C VAL A 26 -13.30 4.29 -10.30
N ASP A 27 -14.29 3.61 -10.86
CA ASP A 27 -14.67 3.64 -12.26
C ASP A 27 -16.20 3.56 -12.38
N VAL A 28 -16.83 4.69 -12.71
CA VAL A 28 -18.27 4.73 -12.99
C VAL A 28 -18.59 4.75 -14.50
N SER A 29 -17.57 4.61 -15.35
CA SER A 29 -17.78 4.51 -16.81
C SER A 29 -18.72 3.37 -17.23
N PRO A 30 -18.78 2.21 -16.56
CA PRO A 30 -19.76 1.17 -16.89
C PRO A 30 -21.22 1.57 -16.64
N LEU A 31 -21.46 2.64 -15.87
CA LEU A 31 -22.79 3.18 -15.56
C LEU A 31 -23.20 4.31 -16.52
N GLY A 32 -22.41 4.58 -17.56
CA GLY A 32 -22.66 5.63 -18.54
C GLY A 32 -22.14 7.02 -18.13
N LEU A 33 -21.46 7.13 -16.99
CA LEU A 33 -20.82 8.37 -16.53
C LEU A 33 -19.32 8.31 -16.83
N PRO A 34 -18.73 9.19 -17.67
CA PRO A 34 -17.32 9.16 -18.03
C PRO A 34 -16.42 9.71 -16.90
N ILE A 35 -16.59 9.18 -15.69
CA ILE A 35 -15.93 9.64 -14.48
C ILE A 35 -15.16 8.46 -13.88
N ARG A 36 -13.87 8.67 -13.62
CA ARG A 36 -12.99 7.70 -12.99
C ARG A 36 -11.97 8.47 -12.17
N TRP A 37 -11.47 7.88 -11.10
CA TRP A 37 -10.38 8.47 -10.34
C TRP A 37 -9.49 7.40 -9.72
N ASN A 38 -8.24 7.76 -9.48
CA ASN A 38 -7.27 6.87 -8.86
C ASN A 38 -7.37 6.84 -7.33
N GLY A 39 -6.53 6.02 -6.70
CA GLY A 39 -6.46 5.93 -5.25
C GLY A 39 -6.09 7.25 -4.55
N LEU A 40 -5.50 8.20 -5.28
CA LEU A 40 -5.15 9.54 -4.78
C LEU A 40 -6.27 10.57 -4.94
N GLY A 41 -7.44 10.16 -5.44
CA GLY A 41 -8.57 11.06 -5.71
C GLY A 41 -8.39 11.93 -6.95
N ILE A 42 -7.39 11.65 -7.79
CA ILE A 42 -7.14 12.39 -9.02
C ILE A 42 -8.06 11.83 -10.12
N TYR A 43 -8.80 12.72 -10.77
CA TYR A 43 -9.69 12.38 -11.87
C TYR A 43 -8.93 11.87 -13.12
N ILE A 44 -9.43 10.80 -13.73
CA ILE A 44 -8.88 10.12 -14.92
C ILE A 44 -10.03 9.89 -15.93
N GLY A 45 -10.46 10.96 -16.58
CA GLY A 45 -11.47 10.90 -17.65
C GLY A 45 -11.27 11.98 -18.69
N GLU A 46 -11.99 11.87 -19.81
CA GLU A 46 -11.83 12.78 -20.97
C GLU A 46 -12.29 14.22 -20.70
N HIS A 47 -13.13 14.42 -19.68
CA HIS A 47 -13.77 15.71 -19.37
C HIS A 47 -13.26 16.31 -18.06
N GLY A 48 -11.93 16.29 -17.86
CA GLY A 48 -11.27 16.77 -16.65
C GLY A 48 -11.54 18.24 -16.32
N ASP A 49 -11.69 19.08 -17.33
CA ASP A 49 -11.98 20.50 -17.14
C ASP A 49 -13.41 20.75 -16.62
N HIS A 50 -14.33 19.82 -16.87
CA HIS A 50 -15.74 19.94 -16.49
C HIS A 50 -16.05 19.23 -15.16
N TYR A 51 -15.46 18.06 -14.95
CA TYR A 51 -15.72 17.23 -13.78
C TYR A 51 -14.60 17.27 -12.74
N GLY A 52 -13.36 17.61 -13.10
CA GLY A 52 -12.21 17.58 -12.20
C GLY A 52 -12.36 18.50 -10.97
N GLY A 53 -13.07 19.62 -11.12
CA GLY A 53 -13.41 20.52 -10.01
C GLY A 53 -14.22 19.86 -8.90
N LEU A 54 -15.15 18.96 -9.27
CA LEU A 54 -16.01 18.24 -8.32
C LEU A 54 -15.21 17.27 -7.43
N PHE A 55 -14.06 16.78 -7.91
CA PHE A 55 -13.25 15.80 -7.20
C PHE A 55 -12.06 16.43 -6.45
N THR A 56 -11.91 17.75 -6.46
CA THR A 56 -10.82 18.46 -5.75
C THR A 56 -10.83 18.24 -4.24
N GLY A 57 -12.01 18.04 -3.63
CA GLY A 57 -12.14 17.69 -2.21
C GLY A 57 -11.66 16.27 -1.86
N LEU A 58 -11.71 15.34 -2.81
CA LEU A 58 -11.34 13.94 -2.60
C LEU A 58 -9.82 13.72 -2.57
N VAL A 59 -9.05 14.61 -3.19
CA VAL A 59 -7.59 14.51 -3.22
C VAL A 59 -6.98 14.53 -1.82
N ASN A 60 -7.56 15.27 -0.86
CA ASN A 60 -7.01 15.36 0.49
C ASN A 60 -7.52 14.29 1.46
N GLY A 61 -8.59 13.57 1.12
CA GLY A 61 -9.26 12.62 2.01
C GLY A 61 -9.08 11.15 1.62
N THR A 62 -8.46 10.87 0.48
CA THR A 62 -8.43 9.51 -0.07
C THR A 62 -7.38 8.61 0.60
N PRO A 63 -7.74 7.34 0.88
CA PRO A 63 -6.85 6.40 1.55
C PRO A 63 -5.64 5.97 0.70
N GLY A 64 -5.63 6.22 -0.62
CA GLY A 64 -4.47 5.91 -1.46
C GLY A 64 -3.24 6.77 -1.14
N TRP A 65 -3.38 7.98 -0.60
CA TRP A 65 -2.24 8.76 -0.08
C TRP A 65 -1.57 8.07 1.10
N VAL A 66 -2.37 7.47 1.98
CA VAL A 66 -1.86 6.70 3.12
C VAL A 66 -1.09 5.48 2.63
N VAL A 67 -1.66 4.74 1.66
CA VAL A 67 -1.00 3.58 1.04
C VAL A 67 0.31 3.98 0.37
N LEU A 68 0.30 5.04 -0.44
CA LEU A 68 1.47 5.53 -1.17
C LEU A 68 2.62 5.91 -0.22
N ILE A 69 2.34 6.79 0.75
CA ILE A 69 3.35 7.28 1.70
C ILE A 69 3.88 6.13 2.56
N ALA A 70 2.99 5.27 3.06
CA ALA A 70 3.37 4.15 3.90
C ALA A 70 4.20 3.10 3.13
N SER A 71 3.87 2.81 1.87
CA SER A 71 4.64 1.90 1.01
C SER A 71 6.04 2.44 0.69
N ILE A 72 6.16 3.73 0.36
CA ILE A 72 7.47 4.37 0.10
C ILE A 72 8.30 4.42 1.37
N ALA A 73 7.71 4.82 2.49
CA ALA A 73 8.38 4.86 3.79
C ALA A 73 8.86 3.46 4.21
N ALA A 74 8.04 2.42 3.99
CA ALA A 74 8.43 1.03 4.24
C ALA A 74 9.61 0.61 3.36
N GLY A 75 9.55 0.87 2.06
CA GLY A 75 10.65 0.56 1.12
C GLY A 75 11.97 1.25 1.50
N GLY A 76 11.93 2.55 1.79
CA GLY A 76 13.09 3.32 2.22
C GLY A 76 13.67 2.84 3.55
N ALA A 77 12.80 2.58 4.54
CA ALA A 77 13.19 2.07 5.84
C ALA A 77 13.78 0.65 5.75
N LEU A 78 13.33 -0.20 4.82
CA LEU A 78 13.91 -1.54 4.60
C LEU A 78 15.35 -1.46 4.08
N LEU A 79 15.65 -0.55 3.16
CA LEU A 79 17.02 -0.33 2.68
C LEU A 79 17.93 0.15 3.83
N GLY A 80 17.41 1.03 4.68
CA GLY A 80 18.09 1.53 5.87
C GLY A 80 18.20 0.52 7.03
N ALA A 81 17.36 -0.53 7.05
CA ALA A 81 17.33 -1.55 8.10
C ALA A 81 18.61 -2.39 8.14
N SER A 82 19.43 -2.33 7.09
CA SER A 82 20.80 -2.86 7.08
C SER A 82 21.72 -2.17 8.09
N ARG A 83 21.52 -0.86 8.32
CA ARG A 83 22.35 0.01 9.17
C ARG A 83 21.75 0.30 10.55
N VAL A 84 20.41 0.44 10.66
CA VAL A 84 19.75 0.84 11.91
C VAL A 84 18.61 -0.12 12.27
N ARG A 85 18.68 -0.72 13.46
CA ARG A 85 17.71 -1.75 13.91
C ARG A 85 16.28 -1.23 14.02
N VAL A 86 16.12 0.02 14.46
CA VAL A 86 14.81 0.66 14.64
C VAL A 86 14.07 0.81 13.31
N LEU A 87 14.79 1.02 12.20
CA LEU A 87 14.18 1.17 10.87
C LEU A 87 13.47 -0.10 10.40
N GLY A 88 13.89 -1.29 10.85
CA GLY A 88 13.17 -2.53 10.54
C GLY A 88 11.77 -2.59 11.16
N PHE A 89 11.60 -2.05 12.38
CA PHE A 89 10.29 -1.97 13.03
C PHE A 89 9.41 -0.89 12.39
N VAL A 90 9.99 0.27 12.07
CA VAL A 90 9.31 1.34 11.34
C VAL A 90 8.80 0.83 10.00
N ALA A 91 9.65 0.14 9.24
CA ALA A 91 9.26 -0.46 7.96
C ALA A 91 8.10 -1.45 8.11
N CYS A 92 8.15 -2.29 9.14
CA CYS A 92 7.08 -3.25 9.42
C CYS A 92 5.76 -2.53 9.76
N GLY A 93 5.81 -1.47 10.57
CA GLY A 93 4.65 -0.65 10.90
C GLY A 93 4.04 0.00 9.66
N CYS A 94 4.87 0.67 8.85
CA CYS A 94 4.44 1.29 7.60
C CYS A 94 3.84 0.28 6.62
N ALA A 95 4.47 -0.88 6.44
CA ALA A 95 3.96 -1.93 5.56
C ALA A 95 2.58 -2.44 6.02
N VAL A 96 2.38 -2.62 7.33
CA VAL A 96 1.09 -3.03 7.90
C VAL A 96 0.02 -1.96 7.68
N VAL A 97 0.36 -0.68 7.89
CA VAL A 97 -0.57 0.43 7.62
C VAL A 97 -1.00 0.42 6.15
N ALA A 98 -0.04 0.34 5.21
CA ALA A 98 -0.35 0.28 3.78
C ALA A 98 -1.27 -0.89 3.44
N PHE A 99 -0.98 -2.08 3.97
CA PHE A 99 -1.76 -3.29 3.73
C PHE A 99 -3.18 -3.18 4.31
N LEU A 100 -3.32 -2.73 5.55
CA LEU A 100 -4.63 -2.58 6.18
C LEU A 100 -5.48 -1.53 5.48
N SER A 101 -4.89 -0.42 5.04
CA SER A 101 -5.59 0.59 4.24
C SER A 101 -6.09 0.01 2.91
N ALA A 102 -5.28 -0.77 2.20
CA ALA A 102 -5.70 -1.43 0.96
C ALA A 102 -6.81 -2.47 1.19
N VAL A 103 -6.71 -3.28 2.26
CA VAL A 103 -7.74 -4.25 2.63
C VAL A 103 -9.03 -3.55 3.05
N LEU A 104 -8.95 -2.45 3.78
CA LEU A 104 -10.12 -1.67 4.18
C LEU A 104 -10.85 -1.12 2.95
N CYS A 105 -10.12 -0.68 1.93
CA CYS A 105 -10.70 -0.26 0.65
C CYS A 105 -11.43 -1.39 -0.10
N LEU A 106 -10.95 -2.64 0.01
CA LEU A 106 -11.62 -3.82 -0.54
C LEU A 106 -12.86 -4.24 0.26
N ALA A 107 -12.76 -4.21 1.60
CA ALA A 107 -13.81 -4.67 2.50
C ALA A 107 -14.94 -3.65 2.65
N TYR A 108 -14.60 -2.36 2.71
CA TYR A 108 -15.50 -1.24 2.89
C TYR A 108 -15.30 -0.22 1.78
N PRO A 109 -15.78 -0.51 0.56
CA PRO A 109 -15.61 0.38 -0.57
C PRO A 109 -16.31 1.74 -0.41
N ALA A 110 -17.25 1.85 0.53
CA ALA A 110 -17.83 3.13 0.96
C ALA A 110 -16.75 4.14 1.42
N VAL A 111 -15.60 3.68 1.92
CA VAL A 111 -14.46 4.56 2.29
C VAL A 111 -13.84 5.25 1.06
N LEU A 112 -13.99 4.68 -0.13
CA LEU A 112 -13.45 5.23 -1.38
C LEU A 112 -14.47 6.02 -2.19
N ALA A 113 -15.72 5.54 -2.23
CA ALA A 113 -16.73 6.05 -3.13
C ALA A 113 -18.00 6.54 -2.42
N GLY A 114 -18.13 6.39 -1.09
CA GLY A 114 -19.35 6.70 -0.36
C GLY A 114 -19.78 8.17 -0.51
N ASP A 115 -18.87 9.10 -0.20
CA ASP A 115 -19.13 10.53 -0.31
C ASP A 115 -19.31 10.96 -1.77
N ALA A 116 -18.46 10.46 -2.67
CA ALA A 116 -18.57 10.73 -4.10
C ALA A 116 -19.90 10.24 -4.70
N LYS A 117 -20.42 9.08 -4.28
CA LYS A 117 -21.72 8.56 -4.73
C LYS A 117 -22.89 9.38 -4.21
N ASN A 118 -22.79 9.91 -2.99
CA ASN A 118 -23.79 10.82 -2.44
C ASN A 118 -23.82 12.14 -3.22
N GLU A 119 -22.66 12.70 -3.55
CA GLU A 119 -22.56 13.93 -4.35
C GLU A 119 -23.03 13.72 -5.81
N LEU A 120 -22.79 12.54 -6.37
CA LEU A 120 -23.21 12.18 -7.73
C LEU A 120 -24.67 11.70 -7.83
N GLY A 121 -25.41 11.61 -6.70
CA GLY A 121 -26.80 11.15 -6.69
C GLY A 121 -27.00 9.67 -7.04
N ILE A 122 -25.93 8.87 -7.04
CA ILE A 122 -25.92 7.43 -7.39
C ILE A 122 -25.77 6.54 -6.16
N SER A 123 -26.18 7.02 -4.98
CA SER A 123 -26.05 6.31 -3.70
C SER A 123 -26.69 4.92 -3.69
N VAL A 124 -27.72 4.70 -4.50
CA VAL A 124 -28.45 3.43 -4.66
C VAL A 124 -27.64 2.36 -5.41
N VAL A 125 -26.63 2.74 -6.20
CA VAL A 125 -25.80 1.78 -6.94
C VAL A 125 -24.90 1.01 -5.95
N PRO A 126 -24.77 -0.32 -6.04
CA PRO A 126 -23.87 -1.06 -5.16
C PRO A 126 -22.42 -0.59 -5.31
N ASP A 127 -21.75 -0.27 -4.20
CA ASP A 127 -20.37 0.24 -4.22
C ASP A 127 -19.42 -0.63 -5.05
N ARG A 128 -19.58 -1.96 -4.97
CA ARG A 128 -18.77 -2.94 -5.73
C ARG A 128 -18.79 -2.75 -7.25
N GLN A 129 -19.87 -2.20 -7.81
CA GLN A 129 -19.97 -1.95 -9.26
C GLN A 129 -19.15 -0.73 -9.69
N VAL A 130 -18.78 0.11 -8.74
CA VAL A 130 -18.07 1.37 -8.95
C VAL A 130 -16.57 1.19 -8.70
N LEU A 131 -16.10 0.11 -8.06
CA LEU A 131 -14.66 -0.10 -7.87
C LEU A 131 -14.04 -0.97 -8.95
N ASN A 132 -12.81 -0.60 -9.29
CA ASN A 132 -11.88 -1.48 -9.94
C ASN A 132 -11.33 -2.50 -8.91
N SER A 133 -12.10 -3.57 -8.69
CA SER A 133 -11.75 -4.63 -7.75
C SER A 133 -10.39 -5.26 -8.05
N TRP A 134 -10.00 -5.35 -9.32
CA TRP A 134 -8.70 -5.90 -9.72
C TRP A 134 -7.53 -5.02 -9.31
N ALA A 135 -7.66 -3.69 -9.45
CA ALA A 135 -6.62 -2.75 -9.00
C ALA A 135 -6.42 -2.84 -7.48
N LEU A 136 -7.51 -2.91 -6.72
CA LEU A 136 -7.46 -3.02 -5.25
C LEU A 136 -6.93 -4.39 -4.77
N ILE A 137 -7.26 -5.48 -5.46
CA ILE A 137 -6.70 -6.81 -5.17
C ILE A 137 -5.18 -6.81 -5.43
N ALA A 138 -4.74 -6.22 -6.54
CA ALA A 138 -3.32 -6.09 -6.87
C ALA A 138 -2.58 -5.21 -5.84
N GLU A 139 -3.22 -4.15 -5.35
CA GLU A 139 -2.68 -3.28 -4.30
C GLU A 139 -2.52 -4.04 -2.98
N ALA A 140 -3.56 -4.75 -2.54
CA ALA A 140 -3.53 -5.56 -1.34
C ALA A 140 -2.47 -6.68 -1.43
N ALA A 141 -2.33 -7.32 -2.59
CA ALA A 141 -1.28 -8.31 -2.81
C ALA A 141 0.12 -7.69 -2.72
N SER A 142 0.34 -6.55 -3.37
CA SER A 142 1.65 -5.85 -3.39
C SER A 142 2.08 -5.39 -1.99
N THR A 143 1.16 -4.76 -1.25
CA THR A 143 1.38 -4.36 0.15
C THR A 143 1.53 -5.56 1.08
N GLY A 144 0.85 -6.68 0.81
CA GLY A 144 1.04 -7.94 1.53
C GLY A 144 2.46 -8.49 1.37
N VAL A 145 3.03 -8.43 0.17
CA VAL A 145 4.43 -8.80 -0.08
C VAL A 145 5.40 -7.92 0.71
N LEU A 146 5.13 -6.62 0.83
CA LEU A 146 5.92 -5.71 1.67
C LEU A 146 5.92 -6.13 3.15
N VAL A 147 4.74 -6.48 3.68
CA VAL A 147 4.60 -6.97 5.06
C VAL A 147 5.42 -8.24 5.27
N VAL A 148 5.34 -9.20 4.34
CA VAL A 148 6.12 -10.44 4.42
C VAL A 148 7.63 -10.15 4.39
N CYS A 149 8.09 -9.26 3.50
CA CYS A 149 9.50 -8.91 3.42
C CYS A 149 9.99 -8.22 4.72
N ALA A 150 9.22 -7.27 5.24
CA ALA A 150 9.56 -6.56 6.48
C ALA A 150 9.60 -7.50 7.69
N THR A 151 8.61 -8.38 7.83
CA THR A 151 8.56 -9.36 8.93
C THR A 151 9.72 -10.35 8.87
N LEU A 152 10.09 -10.85 7.69
CA LEU A 152 11.24 -11.74 7.52
C LEU A 152 12.57 -11.06 7.91
N ILE A 153 12.74 -9.78 7.61
CA ILE A 153 13.93 -9.00 8.01
C ILE A 153 13.99 -8.83 9.53
N VAL A 154 12.87 -8.46 10.16
CA VAL A 154 12.78 -8.31 11.63
C VAL A 154 13.02 -9.66 12.33
N ALA A 155 12.42 -10.75 11.84
CA ALA A 155 12.53 -12.08 12.42
C ALA A 155 13.96 -12.64 12.36
N LYS A 156 14.64 -12.48 11.22
CA LYS A 156 16.05 -12.88 11.08
C LYS A 156 16.96 -12.16 12.07
N ARG A 157 16.74 -10.85 12.28
CA ARG A 157 17.56 -10.07 13.22
C ARG A 157 17.26 -10.43 14.68
N LYS A 158 16.03 -10.80 15.04
CA LYS A 158 15.74 -11.34 16.37
C LYS A 158 16.54 -12.62 16.63
N ARG A 159 16.58 -13.55 15.66
CA ARG A 159 17.35 -14.81 15.79
C ARG A 159 18.85 -14.56 15.99
N ALA A 160 19.45 -13.64 15.23
CA ALA A 160 20.88 -13.32 15.36
C ALA A 160 21.27 -12.72 16.73
N VAL A 161 20.32 -12.14 17.47
CA VAL A 161 20.56 -11.59 18.81
C VAL A 161 20.34 -12.64 19.91
N SER A 162 19.58 -13.69 19.62
CA SER A 162 19.22 -14.74 20.58
C SER A 162 20.15 -15.96 20.54
N GLU A 163 21.09 -16.04 19.60
CA GLU A 163 22.09 -17.11 19.55
C GLU A 163 23.14 -16.88 20.65
N PRO A 164 23.23 -17.74 21.68
CA PRO A 164 24.23 -17.58 22.73
C PRO A 164 25.61 -17.86 22.14
N SER A 165 26.56 -16.95 22.31
CA SER A 165 27.96 -17.21 21.99
C SER A 165 28.45 -18.35 22.88
N THR A 166 28.49 -19.57 22.34
CA THR A 166 29.09 -20.73 23.00
C THR A 166 30.54 -20.37 23.31
N PRO A 167 30.97 -20.35 24.59
CA PRO A 167 32.37 -20.07 24.89
C PRO A 167 33.22 -21.18 24.28
N GLN A 168 34.17 -20.78 23.43
CA GLN A 168 35.25 -21.62 22.94
C GLN A 168 36.05 -22.10 24.15
N VAL A 169 35.74 -23.30 24.65
CA VAL A 169 36.56 -23.98 25.66
C VAL A 169 37.88 -24.35 24.97
N ASN A 170 38.85 -23.47 25.15
CA ASN A 170 40.24 -23.66 24.75
C ASN A 170 40.82 -24.84 25.54
N ARG A 171 40.75 -26.05 24.99
CA ARG A 171 41.55 -27.18 25.47
C ARG A 171 42.96 -27.02 24.88
N GLN A 172 43.80 -26.28 25.59
CA GLN A 172 45.24 -26.42 25.43
C GLN A 172 45.71 -27.65 26.21
N SER A 173 46.36 -28.54 25.45
CA SER A 173 47.30 -29.62 25.77
C SER A 173 47.49 -30.02 27.24
#